data_AF-A0A1Q6EF03-F1
#
_entry.id   AF-A0A1Q6EF03-F1
#
_cell.length_a   1.000
_cell.length_b   1.000
_cell.length_c   1.000
_cell.angle_alpha   90.00
_cell.angle_beta   90.00
_cell.angle_gamma   90.00
#
_symmetry.space_group_name_H-M   'P 1'
#
loop_
_entity.id
_entity.type
_entity.pdbx_description
1 polymer ?
#
loop_
_entity_poly.entity_id
_entity_poly.type
_entity_poly.pdbx_seq_one_letter_code
_entity_poly.pdbx_strand_id
1 'polypeptide(L)'
;MSDNPEYYRVFPIDLASKLNNKEAMTYLHLLFKADFVTGESNVLLETLSNLSGYDSETVSSYLHKVADESNYLIIERKNIGNDSGKPKTKNTYKVTYPTMNFIMVDRGFLDFEIDGLSDKAQHDLKGFILLVKCVCLNNTNITKYSLRQIAERIGLSYSTIQRYMAKCIELEYIVQENDYYRITLPYFDKGNEKQFPMGTPDLYKDIYRAISNYCIMKNCTIPPYNKDFISKIAVKYTYMESELTDLDNKAIAEQFSITRQLESRLPNPPDKIDSLNYFVKVLTNDVVHINDNTPQTYIM
;
A
#
# COMPACT_ATOMS: atom_id res chain seq x y z
N MET A 1 -9.29 1.11 -11.34
CA MET A 1 -7.83 1.04 -11.60
C MET A 1 -7.50 -0.40 -12.00
N SER A 2 -6.71 -0.60 -13.05
CA SER A 2 -6.56 -1.86 -13.80
C SER A 2 -5.71 -2.93 -13.09
N ASP A 3 -6.10 -4.20 -13.24
CA ASP A 3 -5.47 -5.41 -12.66
C ASP A 3 -4.09 -5.79 -13.28
N ASN A 4 -3.35 -4.84 -13.85
CA ASN A 4 -2.03 -5.15 -14.44
C ASN A 4 -0.92 -5.03 -13.37
N PRO A 5 -0.10 -6.08 -13.13
CA PRO A 5 1.00 -6.07 -12.15
C PRO A 5 2.09 -5.01 -12.40
N GLU A 6 2.11 -4.39 -13.58
CA GLU A 6 2.99 -3.24 -13.88
C GLU A 6 2.61 -1.94 -13.15
N TYR A 7 1.47 -1.91 -12.46
CA TYR A 7 0.92 -0.70 -11.83
C TYR A 7 1.20 -0.57 -10.33
N TYR A 8 1.81 -1.55 -9.67
CA TYR A 8 2.17 -1.40 -8.25
C TYR A 8 3.51 -2.06 -7.90
N ARG A 9 4.08 -1.65 -6.77
CA ARG A 9 5.25 -2.30 -6.14
C ARG A 9 5.06 -2.42 -4.64
N VAL A 10 5.68 -3.44 -4.06
CA VAL A 10 5.76 -3.62 -2.61
C VAL A 10 6.99 -2.90 -2.06
N PHE A 11 6.82 -2.11 -1.01
CA PHE A 11 7.89 -1.41 -0.31
C PHE A 11 8.02 -1.97 1.12
N PRO A 12 9.20 -2.46 1.54
CA PRO A 12 9.39 -3.02 2.88
C PRO A 12 9.27 -1.98 3.99
N ILE A 13 8.47 -2.27 5.02
CA ILE A 13 8.23 -1.34 6.14
C ILE A 13 9.48 -1.15 7.00
N ASP A 14 10.32 -2.18 7.16
CA ASP A 14 11.52 -2.12 8.00
C ASP A 14 12.61 -1.19 7.45
N LEU A 15 12.55 -0.83 6.17
CA LEU A 15 13.42 0.20 5.60
C LEU A 15 13.12 1.60 6.14
N ALA A 16 11.92 1.81 6.71
CA ALA A 16 11.51 3.13 7.16
C ALA A 16 12.37 3.69 8.30
N SER A 17 12.98 2.84 9.12
CA SER A 17 13.89 3.25 10.20
C SER A 17 15.36 3.29 9.79
N LYS A 18 15.69 2.85 8.57
CA LYS A 18 17.07 2.70 8.06
C LYS A 18 17.41 3.74 7.00
N LEU A 19 16.40 4.19 6.26
CA LEU A 19 16.54 5.11 5.14
C LEU A 19 15.92 6.47 5.46
N ASN A 20 16.53 7.54 4.96
CA ASN A 20 15.88 8.84 4.91
C ASN A 20 14.89 8.90 3.74
N ASN A 21 14.10 9.98 3.68
CA ASN A 21 13.05 10.16 2.67
C ASN A 21 13.59 10.11 1.23
N LYS A 22 14.80 10.62 1.00
CA LYS A 22 15.44 10.69 -0.33
C LYS A 22 15.83 9.30 -0.80
N GLU A 23 16.48 8.55 0.08
CA GLU A 23 16.92 7.19 -0.15
C GLU A 23 15.73 6.26 -0.39
N ALA A 24 14.67 6.38 0.43
CA ALA A 24 13.45 5.61 0.29
C ALA A 24 12.77 5.83 -1.06
N MET A 25 12.63 7.09 -1.50
CA MET A 25 12.04 7.40 -2.80
C MET A 25 12.92 6.94 -3.97
N THR A 26 14.24 7.04 -3.85
CA THR A 26 15.17 6.52 -4.87
C THR A 26 15.05 5.01 -5.00
N TYR A 27 14.92 4.29 -3.88
CA TYR A 27 14.67 2.85 -3.92
C TYR A 27 13.32 2.51 -4.53
N LEU A 28 12.27 3.28 -4.22
CA LEU A 28 10.96 3.10 -4.85
C LEU A 28 11.02 3.30 -6.38
N HIS A 29 11.73 4.32 -6.88
CA HIS A 29 11.97 4.48 -8.31
C HIS A 29 12.62 3.24 -8.92
N LEU A 30 13.63 2.66 -8.26
CA LEU A 30 14.27 1.43 -8.73
C LEU A 30 13.29 0.25 -8.75
N LEU A 31 12.47 0.06 -7.71
CA LEU A 31 11.46 -1.01 -7.66
C LEU A 31 10.56 -0.99 -8.89
N PHE A 32 10.09 0.19 -9.30
CA PHE A 32 9.24 0.34 -10.50
C PHE A 32 9.98 0.17 -11.83
N LYS A 33 11.32 0.15 -11.82
CA LYS A 33 12.15 -0.16 -12.98
C LYS A 33 12.66 -1.61 -12.97
N ALA A 34 12.39 -2.36 -11.91
CA ALA A 34 12.67 -3.78 -11.83
C ALA A 34 11.53 -4.60 -12.43
N ASP A 35 11.90 -5.73 -13.03
CA ASP A 35 10.95 -6.74 -13.48
C ASP A 35 10.12 -7.23 -12.30
N PHE A 36 8.80 -7.32 -12.50
CA PHE A 36 7.86 -7.65 -11.43
C PHE A 36 8.04 -9.08 -10.90
N VAL A 37 8.48 -10.01 -11.76
CA VAL A 37 8.61 -11.43 -11.43
C VAL A 37 10.02 -11.74 -10.95
N THR A 38 11.04 -11.30 -11.69
CA THR A 38 12.44 -11.68 -11.41
C THR A 38 13.16 -10.72 -10.47
N GLY A 39 12.65 -9.49 -10.32
CA GLY A 39 13.30 -8.42 -9.56
C GLY A 39 14.55 -7.86 -10.25
N GLU A 40 14.86 -8.26 -11.48
CA GLU A 40 16.04 -7.77 -12.19
C GLU A 40 15.78 -6.37 -12.79
N SER A 41 16.76 -5.47 -12.69
CA SER A 41 16.71 -4.17 -13.36
C SER A 41 18.04 -3.83 -14.02
N ASN A 42 17.94 -3.37 -15.26
CA ASN A 42 19.05 -2.83 -16.06
C ASN A 42 18.99 -1.31 -16.20
N VAL A 43 18.18 -0.64 -15.37
CA VAL A 43 17.99 0.81 -15.38
C VAL A 43 19.33 1.55 -15.25
N LEU A 44 19.46 2.65 -15.99
CA LEU A 44 20.65 3.49 -15.90
C LEU A 44 20.54 4.41 -14.69
N LEU A 45 21.66 4.68 -14.02
CA LEU A 45 21.71 5.68 -12.96
C LEU A 45 21.19 7.03 -13.45
N GLU A 46 21.54 7.44 -14.68
CA GLU A 46 21.05 8.66 -15.31
C GLU A 46 19.51 8.73 -15.38
N THR A 47 18.84 7.60 -15.63
CA THR A 47 17.37 7.55 -15.61
C THR A 47 16.82 7.83 -14.22
N LEU A 48 17.44 7.26 -13.18
CA LEU A 48 17.03 7.49 -11.79
C LEU A 48 17.41 8.91 -11.30
N SER A 49 18.52 9.46 -11.79
CA SER A 49 18.94 10.84 -11.59
C SER A 49 17.90 11.82 -12.12
N ASN A 50 17.45 11.62 -13.36
CA ASN A 50 16.41 12.46 -13.96
C ASN A 50 15.08 12.38 -13.20
N LEU A 51 14.69 11.20 -12.70
CA LEU A 51 13.46 11.05 -11.91
C LEU A 51 13.52 11.69 -10.52
N SER A 52 14.72 11.82 -9.96
CA SER A 52 14.91 12.30 -8.58
C SER A 52 15.37 13.75 -8.49
N GLY A 53 15.86 14.34 -9.59
CA GLY A 53 16.53 15.63 -9.60
C GLY A 53 17.89 15.64 -8.89
N TYR A 54 18.44 14.47 -8.54
CA TYR A 54 19.78 14.30 -7.98
C TYR A 54 20.75 13.82 -9.05
N ASP A 55 22.05 14.09 -8.86
CA ASP A 55 23.09 13.56 -9.74
C ASP A 55 23.29 12.04 -9.54
N SER A 56 23.91 11.40 -10.53
CA SER A 56 24.11 9.95 -10.55
C SER A 56 25.00 9.42 -9.43
N GLU A 57 25.93 10.22 -8.90
CA GLU A 57 26.78 9.82 -7.78
C GLU A 57 25.95 9.76 -6.49
N THR A 58 25.14 10.78 -6.24
CA THR A 58 24.20 10.81 -5.11
C THR A 58 23.19 9.67 -5.19
N VAL A 59 22.56 9.45 -6.35
CA VAL A 59 21.62 8.32 -6.55
C VAL A 59 22.30 6.98 -6.32
N SER A 60 23.54 6.81 -6.81
CA SER A 60 24.32 5.60 -6.57
C SER A 60 24.59 5.38 -5.08
N SER A 61 24.95 6.44 -4.34
CA SER A 61 25.16 6.38 -2.89
C SER A 61 23.89 5.95 -2.14
N TYR A 62 22.73 6.50 -2.51
CA TYR A 62 21.45 6.12 -1.91
C TYR A 62 21.12 4.64 -2.12
N LEU A 63 21.33 4.12 -3.33
CA LEU A 63 21.10 2.70 -3.61
C LEU A 63 22.08 1.78 -2.89
N HIS A 64 23.36 2.16 -2.80
CA HIS A 64 24.34 1.39 -2.03
C HIS A 64 23.96 1.31 -0.56
N LYS A 65 23.48 2.40 0.03
CA LYS A 65 22.98 2.35 1.41
C LYS A 65 21.81 1.38 1.59
N VAL A 66 20.89 1.30 0.64
CA VAL A 66 19.80 0.29 0.69
C VAL A 66 20.36 -1.13 0.68
N ALA A 67 21.39 -1.39 -0.13
CA ALA A 67 22.07 -2.68 -0.21
C ALA A 67 22.89 -3.00 1.05
N ASP A 68 23.46 -1.98 1.71
CA ASP A 68 24.25 -2.14 2.93
C ASP A 68 23.36 -2.36 4.18
N GLU A 69 22.19 -1.72 4.22
CA GLU A 69 21.26 -1.74 5.36
C GLU A 69 20.18 -2.84 5.26
N SER A 70 20.12 -3.56 4.13
CA SER A 70 19.09 -4.57 3.88
C SER A 70 19.49 -5.64 2.88
N ASN A 71 18.73 -6.73 2.84
CA ASN A 71 18.83 -7.79 1.82
C ASN A 71 17.86 -7.60 0.64
N TYR A 72 17.21 -6.43 0.53
CA TYR A 72 16.22 -6.16 -0.52
C TYR A 72 16.83 -5.66 -1.83
N LEU A 73 18.14 -5.37 -1.85
CA LEU A 73 18.84 -4.92 -3.04
C LEU A 73 20.23 -5.52 -3.13
N ILE A 74 20.51 -6.13 -4.27
CA ILE A 74 21.86 -6.55 -4.68
C ILE A 74 22.27 -5.68 -5.86
N ILE A 75 23.48 -5.12 -5.78
CA ILE A 75 24.08 -4.30 -6.85
C ILE A 75 25.30 -5.02 -7.37
N GLU A 76 25.26 -5.41 -8.64
CA GLU A 76 26.39 -6.01 -9.33
C GLU A 76 26.99 -5.00 -10.32
N ARG A 77 28.31 -4.81 -10.26
CA ARG A 77 29.02 -4.00 -11.24
C ARG A 77 29.58 -4.92 -12.33
N LYS A 78 29.13 -4.73 -13.57
CA LYS A 78 29.64 -5.45 -14.74
C LYS A 78 30.53 -4.54 -15.57
N ASN A 79 31.69 -5.04 -15.98
CA ASN A 79 32.52 -4.37 -16.98
C ASN A 79 31.90 -4.63 -18.36
N ILE A 80 31.58 -3.57 -19.09
CA ILE A 80 30.95 -3.62 -20.42
C ILE A 80 31.89 -3.16 -21.54
N GLY A 81 33.18 -3.03 -21.25
CA GLY A 81 34.22 -2.66 -22.21
C GLY A 81 35.14 -1.56 -21.68
N ASN A 82 36.01 -1.06 -22.53
CA ASN A 82 36.88 0.07 -22.22
C ASN A 82 36.50 1.24 -23.12
N ASP A 83 36.33 2.43 -22.54
CA ASP A 83 36.14 3.68 -23.27
C ASP A 83 37.36 4.56 -23.02
N SER A 84 38.09 4.89 -24.10
CA SER A 84 39.30 5.72 -24.03
C SER A 84 40.34 5.22 -22.99
N GLY A 85 40.48 3.90 -22.86
CA GLY A 85 41.40 3.25 -21.92
C GLY A 85 40.91 3.16 -20.46
N LYS A 86 39.71 3.68 -20.15
CA LYS A 86 39.07 3.52 -18.84
C LYS A 86 38.01 2.40 -18.89
N PRO A 87 37.98 1.48 -17.90
CA PRO A 87 36.90 0.49 -17.80
C PRO A 87 35.54 1.17 -17.73
N LYS A 88 34.67 0.86 -18.69
CA LYS A 88 33.28 1.26 -18.70
C LYS A 88 32.50 0.21 -17.94
N THR A 89 31.99 0.58 -16.77
CA THR A 89 31.21 -0.32 -15.93
C THR A 89 29.75 0.07 -15.91
N LYS A 90 28.87 -0.92 -15.89
CA LYS A 90 27.43 -0.76 -15.72
C LYS A 90 27.00 -1.49 -14.46
N ASN A 91 26.19 -0.83 -13.64
CA ASN A 91 25.53 -1.50 -12.52
C ASN A 91 24.28 -2.24 -13.04
N THR A 92 24.07 -3.45 -12.55
CA THR A 92 22.82 -4.20 -12.66
C THR A 92 22.27 -4.43 -11.26
N TYR A 93 20.96 -4.34 -11.13
CA TYR A 93 20.27 -4.41 -9.85
C TYR A 93 19.41 -5.66 -9.78
N LYS A 94 19.34 -6.27 -8.61
CA LYS A 94 18.37 -7.32 -8.30
C LYS A 94 17.67 -6.98 -6.99
N VAL A 95 16.36 -6.78 -7.07
CA VAL A 95 15.52 -6.53 -5.89
C VAL A 95 14.92 -7.83 -5.38
N THR A 96 14.81 -7.94 -4.06
CA THR A 96 14.06 -9.03 -3.40
C THR A 96 12.77 -8.45 -2.88
N TYR A 97 11.64 -9.01 -3.28
CA TYR A 97 10.34 -8.54 -2.79
C TYR A 97 10.03 -9.14 -1.41
N PRO A 98 9.66 -8.33 -0.42
CA PRO A 98 9.21 -8.84 0.88
C PRO A 98 7.92 -9.64 0.73
N THR A 99 7.84 -10.78 1.43
CA THR A 99 6.61 -11.59 1.52
C THR A 99 5.70 -11.16 2.66
N MET A 100 6.19 -10.34 3.60
CA MET A 100 5.45 -9.80 4.73
C MET A 100 5.97 -8.41 5.12
N ASN A 101 5.22 -7.68 5.94
CA ASN A 101 5.60 -6.36 6.46
C ASN A 101 5.98 -5.36 5.36
N PHE A 102 5.09 -5.21 4.37
CA PHE A 102 5.26 -4.27 3.28
C PHE A 102 4.02 -3.39 3.12
N ILE A 103 4.20 -2.27 2.43
CA ILE A 103 3.11 -1.47 1.88
C ILE A 103 3.09 -1.64 0.36
N MET A 104 1.93 -1.55 -0.26
CA MET A 104 1.84 -1.50 -1.71
C MET A 104 1.66 -0.07 -2.16
N VAL A 105 2.46 0.31 -3.14
CA VAL A 105 2.48 1.65 -3.73
C VAL A 105 2.02 1.51 -5.17
N ASP A 106 1.04 2.30 -5.57
CA ASP A 106 0.54 2.42 -6.93
C ASP A 106 1.50 3.29 -7.76
N ARG A 107 1.63 2.99 -9.05
CA ARG A 107 2.48 3.70 -10.00
C ARG A 107 2.12 5.19 -10.09
N GLY A 108 0.85 5.52 -9.91
CA GLY A 108 0.40 6.91 -9.83
C GLY A 108 1.12 7.72 -8.75
N PHE A 109 1.70 7.09 -7.72
CA PHE A 109 2.53 7.78 -6.73
C PHE A 109 3.82 8.38 -7.31
N LEU A 110 4.40 7.75 -8.34
CA LEU A 110 5.60 8.29 -8.99
C LEU A 110 5.21 9.39 -9.95
N ASP A 111 4.12 9.16 -10.69
CA ASP A 111 3.72 9.96 -11.85
C ASP A 111 2.98 11.25 -11.48
N PHE A 112 2.45 11.39 -10.25
CA PHE A 112 1.76 12.64 -9.86
C PHE A 112 2.75 13.77 -9.62
N GLU A 113 2.55 14.91 -10.26
CA GLU A 113 3.38 16.10 -10.06
C GLU A 113 2.79 16.99 -8.95
N ILE A 114 3.67 17.72 -8.26
CA ILE A 114 3.33 18.66 -7.21
C ILE A 114 3.69 20.05 -7.70
N ASP A 115 2.66 20.81 -8.05
CA ASP A 115 2.81 22.16 -8.60
C ASP A 115 3.68 23.06 -7.72
N GLY A 116 4.62 23.76 -8.37
CA GLY A 116 5.50 24.73 -7.71
C GLY A 116 6.70 24.13 -6.98
N LEU A 117 6.96 22.82 -7.10
CA LEU A 117 8.16 22.18 -6.57
C LEU A 117 9.12 21.72 -7.68
N SER A 118 10.42 21.82 -7.43
CA SER A 118 11.43 21.19 -8.30
C SER A 118 11.41 19.67 -8.17
N ASP A 119 11.90 18.93 -9.17
CA ASP A 119 11.98 17.45 -9.16
C ASP A 119 12.59 16.92 -7.86
N LYS A 120 13.66 17.57 -7.38
CA LYS A 120 14.32 17.24 -6.11
C LYS A 120 13.42 17.46 -4.89
N ALA A 121 12.68 18.56 -4.84
CA ALA A 121 11.76 18.84 -3.73
C ALA A 121 10.55 17.90 -3.75
N GLN A 122 10.05 17.56 -4.94
CA GLN A 122 9.00 16.56 -5.13
C GLN A 122 9.44 15.18 -4.67
N HIS A 123 10.63 14.74 -5.10
CA HIS A 123 11.25 13.47 -4.70
C HIS A 123 11.38 13.37 -3.18
N ASP A 124 11.90 14.42 -2.55
CA ASP A 124 12.05 14.48 -1.09
C ASP A 124 10.69 14.40 -0.37
N LEU A 125 9.66 15.12 -0.84
CA LEU A 125 8.35 15.14 -0.19
C LEU A 125 7.58 13.82 -0.39
N LYS A 126 7.60 13.24 -1.61
CA LYS A 126 7.03 11.91 -1.89
C LYS A 126 7.70 10.85 -1.02
N GLY A 127 9.02 10.89 -0.91
CA GLY A 127 9.76 10.01 -0.01
C GLY A 127 9.35 10.13 1.45
N PHE A 128 9.04 11.34 1.92
CA PHE A 128 8.56 11.53 3.28
C PHE A 128 7.17 10.91 3.48
N ILE A 129 6.24 11.12 2.54
CA ILE A 129 4.90 10.52 2.59
C ILE A 129 4.98 8.98 2.59
N LEU A 130 5.88 8.41 1.77
CA LEU A 130 6.14 6.97 1.74
C LEU A 130 6.59 6.43 3.11
N LEU A 131 7.51 7.14 3.78
CA LEU A 131 7.95 6.75 5.13
C LEU A 131 6.85 6.90 6.18
N VAL A 132 6.00 7.94 6.08
CA VAL A 132 4.82 8.07 6.96
C VAL A 132 3.86 6.91 6.74
N LYS A 133 3.65 6.47 5.50
CA LYS A 133 2.81 5.31 5.19
C LYS A 133 3.32 4.03 5.86
N CYS A 134 4.63 3.84 5.98
CA CYS A 134 5.21 2.70 6.68
C CYS A 134 4.88 2.65 8.18
N VAL A 135 4.51 3.78 8.80
CA VAL A 135 4.12 3.84 10.23
C VAL A 135 2.60 4.02 10.43
N CYS A 136 1.81 3.86 9.36
CA CYS A 136 0.37 3.78 9.46
C CYS A 136 -0.08 2.44 10.06
N LEU A 137 -1.29 2.41 10.61
CA LEU A 137 -1.95 1.17 11.00
C LEU A 137 -2.12 0.29 9.76
N ASN A 138 -1.91 -1.02 9.93
CA ASN A 138 -2.03 -2.00 8.86
C ASN A 138 -3.29 -1.77 8.05
N ASN A 139 -3.18 -1.83 6.72
CA ASN A 139 -4.34 -1.72 5.83
C ASN A 139 -5.09 -0.38 5.95
N THR A 140 -4.41 0.69 6.37
CA THR A 140 -4.98 2.04 6.42
C THR A 140 -3.98 3.09 5.94
N ASN A 141 -4.46 4.32 5.79
CA ASN A 141 -3.63 5.51 5.61
C ASN A 141 -3.53 6.35 6.89
N ILE A 142 -3.84 5.76 8.04
CA ILE A 142 -3.95 6.47 9.33
C ILE A 142 -2.78 6.10 10.21
N THR A 143 -2.13 7.10 10.81
CA THR A 143 -1.20 6.88 11.92
C THR A 143 -1.66 7.66 13.16
N LYS A 144 -1.73 6.97 14.30
CA LYS A 144 -2.07 7.55 15.61
C LYS A 144 -0.81 7.96 16.40
N TYR A 145 0.36 7.89 15.79
CA TYR A 145 1.59 8.32 16.41
C TYR A 145 1.69 9.84 16.42
N SER A 146 2.12 10.38 17.55
CA SER A 146 2.57 11.77 17.64
C SER A 146 3.78 12.01 16.71
N LEU A 147 4.06 13.27 16.36
CA LEU A 147 5.23 13.62 15.54
C LEU A 147 6.56 13.12 16.15
N ARG A 148 6.67 13.07 17.48
CA ARG A 148 7.85 12.50 18.15
C ARG A 148 7.97 10.99 17.92
N GLN A 149 6.88 10.26 18.09
CA GLN A 149 6.86 8.82 17.85
C GLN A 149 7.09 8.49 16.37
N ILE A 150 6.58 9.32 15.45
CA ILE A 150 6.90 9.21 14.01
C ILE A 150 8.40 9.41 13.78
N ALA A 151 9.00 10.44 14.39
CA ALA A 151 10.45 10.70 14.30
C ALA A 151 11.28 9.52 14.79
N GLU A 152 10.95 8.97 15.96
CA GLU A 152 11.63 7.81 16.53
C GLU A 152 11.53 6.56 15.64
N ARG A 153 10.36 6.31 15.04
CA ARG A 153 10.11 5.13 14.20
C ARG A 153 10.73 5.23 12.82
N ILE A 154 10.75 6.42 12.23
CA ILE A 154 11.33 6.67 10.90
C ILE A 154 12.84 6.98 11.00
N GLY A 155 13.36 7.31 12.19
CA GLY A 155 14.77 7.64 12.37
C GLY A 155 15.18 9.00 11.77
N LEU A 156 14.22 9.90 11.53
CA LEU A 156 14.49 11.27 11.11
C LEU A 156 14.46 12.23 12.31
N SER A 157 15.16 13.35 12.21
CA SER A 157 15.10 14.38 13.26
C SER A 157 13.67 14.91 13.41
N TYR A 158 13.28 15.22 14.65
CA TYR A 158 11.97 15.80 14.94
C TYR A 158 11.71 17.09 14.13
N SER A 159 12.73 17.94 13.97
CA SER A 159 12.65 19.15 13.14
C SER A 159 12.35 18.86 11.67
N THR A 160 12.92 17.78 11.13
CA THR A 160 12.67 17.34 9.75
C THR A 160 11.25 16.82 9.60
N ILE A 161 10.77 16.00 10.57
CA ILE A 161 9.38 15.53 10.61
C ILE A 161 8.41 16.71 10.65
N GLN A 162 8.62 17.68 11.54
CA GLN A 162 7.75 18.85 11.65
C GLN A 162 7.67 19.64 10.34
N ARG A 163 8.81 19.90 9.71
CA ARG A 163 8.86 20.67 8.45
C ARG A 163 8.10 19.96 7.33
N TYR A 164 8.36 18.67 7.11
CA TYR A 164 7.70 17.95 6.03
C TYR A 164 6.23 17.68 6.33
N MET A 165 5.87 17.35 7.57
CA MET A 165 4.47 17.15 7.94
C MET A 165 3.66 18.43 7.74
N ALA A 166 4.19 19.59 8.17
CA ALA A 166 3.55 20.88 7.92
C ALA A 166 3.34 21.14 6.43
N LYS A 167 4.33 20.82 5.58
CA LYS A 167 4.19 20.97 4.13
C LYS A 167 3.17 20.01 3.52
N CYS A 168 3.12 18.76 3.99
CA CYS A 168 2.10 17.80 3.55
C CYS A 168 0.68 18.21 3.98
N ILE A 169 0.54 18.86 5.14
CA ILE A 169 -0.74 19.41 5.62
C ILE A 169 -1.16 20.62 4.79
N GLU A 170 -0.24 21.54 4.52
CA GLU A 170 -0.47 22.70 3.64
C GLU A 170 -0.95 22.27 2.23
N LEU A 171 -0.40 21.17 1.71
CA LEU A 171 -0.76 20.61 0.40
C LEU A 171 -1.94 19.62 0.46
N GLU A 172 -2.57 19.44 1.63
CA GLU A 172 -3.69 18.52 1.86
C GLU A 172 -3.40 17.03 1.56
N TYR A 173 -2.13 16.65 1.39
CA TYR A 173 -1.70 15.24 1.18
C TYR A 173 -1.76 14.42 2.46
N ILE A 174 -1.66 15.10 3.60
CA ILE A 174 -1.91 14.55 4.92
C ILE A 174 -2.83 15.52 5.65
N VAL A 175 -3.89 15.00 6.28
CA VAL A 175 -4.71 15.80 7.18
C VAL A 175 -4.46 15.38 8.63
N GLN A 176 -4.51 16.35 9.53
CA GLN A 176 -4.49 16.11 10.97
C GLN A 176 -5.92 16.21 11.49
N GLU A 177 -6.39 15.14 12.13
CA GLU A 177 -7.73 15.05 12.71
C GLU A 177 -7.58 14.55 14.15
N ASN A 178 -8.04 15.32 15.14
CA ASN A 178 -7.94 15.00 16.57
C ASN A 178 -6.55 14.43 16.94
N ASP A 179 -6.50 13.11 17.15
CA ASP A 179 -5.34 12.36 17.65
C ASP A 179 -4.65 11.51 16.56
N TYR A 180 -4.89 11.78 15.28
CA TYR A 180 -4.25 11.04 14.19
C TYR A 180 -3.93 11.90 12.95
N TYR A 181 -3.05 11.35 12.12
CA TYR A 181 -2.74 11.84 10.78
C TYR A 181 -3.26 10.86 9.74
N ARG A 182 -3.84 11.36 8.65
CA ARG A 182 -4.36 10.54 7.56
C ARG A 182 -3.79 11.00 6.22
N ILE A 183 -3.14 10.09 5.51
CA ILE A 183 -2.72 10.30 4.11
C ILE A 183 -3.98 10.28 3.23
N THR A 184 -4.20 11.37 2.49
CA THR A 184 -5.37 11.54 1.61
C THR A 184 -5.15 10.96 0.22
N LEU A 185 -3.89 10.79 -0.17
CA LEU A 185 -3.50 10.29 -1.49
C LEU A 185 -4.03 8.86 -1.76
N PRO A 186 -4.56 8.59 -2.97
CA PRO A 186 -5.15 7.29 -3.32
C PRO A 186 -4.12 6.25 -3.78
N TYR A 187 -2.82 6.55 -3.65
CA TYR A 187 -1.74 5.75 -4.24
C TYR A 187 -1.19 4.65 -3.33
N PHE A 188 -1.77 4.47 -2.16
CA PHE A 188 -1.37 3.39 -1.25
C PHE A 188 -2.50 2.41 -1.11
N ASP A 189 -2.21 1.14 -1.34
CA ASP A 189 -3.19 0.11 -1.06
C ASP A 189 -3.47 0.12 0.45
N LYS A 190 -4.75 0.05 0.78
CA LYS A 190 -5.25 -0.13 2.14
C LYS A 190 -5.41 -1.63 2.43
N GLY A 191 -4.84 -2.50 1.60
CA GLY A 191 -5.11 -3.93 1.65
C GLY A 191 -6.56 -4.19 1.28
N ASN A 192 -6.83 -5.44 0.88
CA ASN A 192 -8.19 -5.98 0.80
C ASN A 192 -9.15 -5.40 -0.28
N GLU A 193 -8.88 -4.24 -0.90
CA GLU A 193 -9.74 -3.73 -1.98
C GLU A 193 -9.43 -4.37 -3.35
N LYS A 194 -8.22 -4.92 -3.54
CA LYS A 194 -7.69 -5.34 -4.86
C LYS A 194 -6.94 -6.67 -4.92
N GLN A 195 -6.52 -7.26 -3.79
CA GLN A 195 -5.87 -8.58 -3.80
C GLN A 195 -6.89 -9.69 -3.50
N PHE A 196 -7.40 -10.29 -4.58
CA PHE A 196 -8.20 -11.51 -4.49
C PHE A 196 -7.42 -12.66 -5.11
N PRO A 197 -7.55 -13.90 -4.60
CA PRO A 197 -7.03 -15.08 -5.29
C PRO A 197 -7.48 -15.08 -6.75
N MET A 198 -6.59 -15.50 -7.67
CA MET A 198 -6.91 -15.60 -9.10
C MET A 198 -8.20 -16.41 -9.31
N GLY A 199 -9.13 -15.89 -10.12
CA GLY A 199 -10.43 -16.53 -10.36
C GLY A 199 -11.49 -16.26 -9.28
N THR A 200 -11.27 -15.33 -8.35
CA THR A 200 -12.32 -14.90 -7.41
C THR A 200 -13.50 -14.26 -8.17
N PRO A 201 -14.75 -14.69 -7.93
CA PRO A 201 -15.93 -14.13 -8.59
C PRO A 201 -16.13 -12.64 -8.28
N ASP A 202 -16.63 -11.86 -9.24
CA ASP A 202 -16.82 -10.41 -9.06
C ASP A 202 -17.78 -10.07 -7.92
N LEU A 203 -18.85 -10.85 -7.76
CA LEU A 203 -19.76 -10.74 -6.61
C LEU A 203 -19.00 -10.87 -5.27
N TYR A 204 -18.01 -11.75 -5.18
CA TYR A 204 -17.26 -11.95 -3.92
C TYR A 204 -16.36 -10.75 -3.63
N LYS A 205 -15.79 -10.16 -4.68
CA LYS A 205 -15.01 -8.93 -4.57
C LYS A 205 -15.90 -7.78 -4.12
N ASP A 206 -17.09 -7.67 -4.69
CA ASP A 206 -18.06 -6.62 -4.37
C ASP A 206 -18.56 -6.71 -2.93
N ILE A 207 -18.97 -7.90 -2.49
CA ILE A 207 -19.37 -8.17 -1.10
C ILE A 207 -18.26 -7.75 -0.12
N TYR A 208 -17.02 -8.14 -0.41
CA TYR A 208 -15.91 -7.83 0.48
C TYR A 208 -15.57 -6.35 0.50
N ARG A 209 -15.67 -5.65 -0.64
CA ARG A 209 -15.53 -4.19 -0.73
C ARG A 209 -16.62 -3.48 0.07
N ALA A 210 -17.87 -3.92 0.00
CA ALA A 210 -18.97 -3.36 0.78
C ALA A 210 -18.69 -3.45 2.30
N ILE A 211 -18.21 -4.61 2.77
CA ILE A 211 -17.80 -4.81 4.17
C ILE A 211 -16.59 -3.93 4.54
N SER A 212 -15.58 -3.86 3.66
CA SER A 212 -14.38 -3.07 3.90
C SER A 212 -14.69 -1.58 4.01
N ASN A 213 -15.51 -1.06 3.08
CA ASN A 213 -16.00 0.32 3.09
C ASN A 213 -16.78 0.62 4.37
N TYR A 214 -17.65 -0.30 4.78
CA TYR A 214 -18.37 -0.19 6.05
C TYR A 214 -17.42 -0.07 7.24
N CYS A 215 -16.39 -0.92 7.31
CA CYS A 215 -15.41 -0.88 8.40
C CYS A 215 -14.62 0.44 8.43
N ILE A 216 -14.22 0.94 7.25
CA ILE A 216 -13.55 2.23 7.10
C ILE A 216 -14.45 3.35 7.62
N MET A 217 -15.72 3.38 7.20
CA MET A 217 -16.68 4.40 7.62
C MET A 217 -16.94 4.38 9.14
N LYS A 218 -16.90 3.19 9.75
CA LYS A 218 -17.13 3.00 11.19
C LYS A 218 -15.87 2.98 12.03
N ASN A 219 -14.70 3.24 11.43
CA ASN A 219 -13.40 3.26 12.09
C ASN A 219 -13.06 1.96 12.84
N CYS A 220 -13.45 0.80 12.29
CA CYS A 220 -13.07 -0.51 12.81
C CYS A 220 -12.11 -1.24 11.87
N THR A 221 -11.43 -2.27 12.39
CA THR A 221 -10.47 -3.05 11.61
C THR A 221 -11.15 -3.81 10.47
N ILE A 222 -10.59 -3.73 9.27
CA ILE A 222 -11.03 -4.55 8.13
C ILE A 222 -10.49 -5.98 8.34
N PRO A 223 -11.35 -6.99 8.54
CA PRO A 223 -10.89 -8.37 8.66
C PRO A 223 -10.28 -8.85 7.32
N PRO A 224 -9.31 -9.78 7.33
CA PRO A 224 -8.72 -10.30 6.10
C PRO A 224 -9.72 -11.10 5.26
N TYR A 225 -9.49 -11.15 3.94
CA TYR A 225 -10.36 -11.86 3.00
C TYR A 225 -10.34 -13.35 3.28
N ASN A 226 -11.52 -13.98 3.23
CA ASN A 226 -11.68 -15.42 3.35
C ASN A 226 -12.83 -15.86 2.45
N LYS A 227 -12.49 -16.68 1.44
CA LYS A 227 -13.45 -17.13 0.42
C LYS A 227 -14.63 -17.89 1.03
N ASP A 228 -14.40 -18.71 2.03
CA ASP A 228 -15.44 -19.55 2.62
C ASP A 228 -16.49 -18.69 3.32
N PHE A 229 -16.07 -17.70 4.10
CA PHE A 229 -16.98 -16.76 4.73
C PHE A 229 -17.73 -15.88 3.71
N ILE A 230 -17.02 -15.36 2.69
CA ILE A 230 -17.65 -14.55 1.64
C ILE A 230 -18.67 -15.37 0.85
N SER A 231 -18.37 -16.64 0.54
CA SER A 231 -19.30 -17.53 -0.18
C SER A 231 -20.63 -17.71 0.56
N LYS A 232 -20.62 -17.76 1.89
CA LYS A 232 -21.83 -17.88 2.72
C LYS A 232 -22.67 -16.61 2.68
N ILE A 233 -22.03 -15.45 2.70
CA ILE A 233 -22.71 -14.17 2.52
C ILE A 233 -23.32 -14.13 1.11
N ALA A 234 -22.58 -14.53 0.09
CA ALA A 234 -23.02 -14.53 -1.31
C ALA A 234 -24.25 -15.41 -1.59
N VAL A 235 -24.52 -16.45 -0.79
CA VAL A 235 -25.75 -17.26 -0.91
C VAL A 235 -27.00 -16.42 -0.65
N LYS A 236 -26.92 -15.47 0.29
CA LYS A 236 -28.05 -14.59 0.66
C LYS A 236 -28.03 -13.28 -0.11
N TYR A 237 -26.85 -12.76 -0.40
CA TYR A 237 -26.62 -11.48 -1.07
C TYR A 237 -26.08 -11.74 -2.47
N THR A 238 -26.99 -11.98 -3.42
CA THR A 238 -26.68 -12.49 -4.76
C THR A 238 -26.42 -11.40 -5.82
N TYR A 239 -26.60 -10.13 -5.45
CA TYR A 239 -26.46 -8.98 -6.33
C TYR A 239 -25.26 -8.14 -5.91
N MET A 240 -24.59 -7.52 -6.88
CA MET A 240 -23.59 -6.49 -6.61
C MET A 240 -24.27 -5.18 -6.21
N GLU A 241 -23.61 -4.37 -5.38
CA GLU A 241 -24.13 -3.06 -4.94
C GLU A 241 -24.42 -2.12 -6.14
N SER A 242 -23.64 -2.22 -7.22
CA SER A 242 -23.90 -1.45 -8.45
C SER A 242 -25.20 -1.88 -9.13
N GLU A 243 -25.47 -3.19 -9.21
CA GLU A 243 -26.71 -3.73 -9.81
C GLU A 243 -27.94 -3.30 -9.02
N LEU A 244 -27.83 -3.20 -7.69
CA LEU A 244 -28.91 -2.73 -6.82
C LEU A 244 -29.18 -1.23 -6.94
N THR A 245 -28.19 -0.45 -7.37
CA THR A 245 -28.33 1.00 -7.60
C THR A 245 -29.10 1.27 -8.89
N ASP A 246 -28.94 0.41 -9.89
CA ASP A 246 -29.60 0.51 -11.20
C ASP A 246 -31.03 -0.07 -11.20
N LEU A 247 -31.41 -0.81 -10.16
CA LEU A 247 -32.75 -1.34 -10.00
C LEU A 247 -33.72 -0.27 -9.49
N ASP A 248 -34.81 -0.05 -10.23
CA ASP A 248 -35.88 0.90 -9.88
C ASP A 248 -36.75 0.43 -8.67
N ASN A 249 -36.35 -0.66 -8.03
CA ASN A 249 -37.06 -1.28 -6.92
C ASN A 249 -36.29 -1.15 -5.59
N LYS A 250 -36.62 -0.08 -4.84
CA LYS A 250 -36.01 0.24 -3.55
C LYS A 250 -36.11 -0.87 -2.50
N ALA A 251 -37.17 -1.68 -2.54
CA ALA A 251 -37.36 -2.76 -1.56
C ALA A 251 -36.33 -3.89 -1.72
N ILE A 252 -35.93 -4.19 -2.96
CA ILE A 252 -34.89 -5.17 -3.25
C ILE A 252 -33.53 -4.64 -2.77
N ALA A 253 -33.21 -3.38 -3.07
CA ALA A 253 -31.98 -2.75 -2.59
C ALA A 253 -31.93 -2.68 -1.06
N GLU A 254 -33.05 -2.40 -0.37
CA GLU A 254 -33.11 -2.47 1.09
C GLU A 254 -32.84 -3.87 1.64
N GLN A 255 -33.33 -4.92 0.97
CA GLN A 255 -33.18 -6.30 1.42
C GLN A 255 -31.79 -6.89 1.14
N PHE A 256 -31.22 -6.58 -0.03
CA PHE A 256 -30.04 -7.25 -0.57
C PHE A 256 -28.78 -6.36 -0.65
N SER A 257 -28.85 -5.06 -0.32
CA SER A 257 -27.64 -4.25 -0.16
C SER A 257 -26.95 -4.62 1.15
N ILE A 258 -25.70 -5.06 1.06
CA ILE A 258 -24.87 -5.32 2.22
C ILE A 258 -24.61 -4.02 2.97
N THR A 259 -24.32 -2.92 2.28
CA THR A 259 -24.09 -1.61 2.92
C THR A 259 -25.27 -1.22 3.80
N ARG A 260 -26.51 -1.26 3.26
CA ARG A 260 -27.72 -0.91 4.03
C ARG A 260 -27.97 -1.87 5.19
N GLN A 261 -27.78 -3.17 4.96
CA GLN A 261 -27.99 -4.16 6.02
C GLN A 261 -26.97 -4.02 7.16
N LEU A 262 -25.70 -3.69 6.86
CA LEU A 262 -24.70 -3.42 7.90
C LEU A 262 -25.00 -2.15 8.68
N GLU A 263 -25.40 -1.07 8.01
CA GLU A 263 -25.80 0.18 8.67
C GLU A 263 -26.98 -0.03 9.63
N SER A 264 -27.97 -0.83 9.22
CA SER A 264 -29.15 -1.13 10.03
C SER A 264 -28.85 -2.10 11.19
N ARG A 265 -28.11 -3.18 10.92
CA ARG A 265 -27.91 -4.28 11.89
C ARG A 265 -26.74 -4.06 12.83
N LEU A 266 -25.75 -3.26 12.44
CA LEU A 266 -24.51 -3.08 13.18
C LEU A 266 -24.14 -1.61 13.37
N PRO A 267 -25.04 -0.67 13.67
CA PRO A 267 -24.77 0.78 13.59
C PRO A 267 -23.53 1.23 14.37
N ASN A 268 -23.19 0.53 15.46
CA ASN A 268 -22.00 0.73 16.28
C ASN A 268 -21.20 -0.59 16.35
N PRO A 269 -20.28 -0.87 15.42
CA PRO A 269 -19.44 -2.07 15.48
C PRO A 269 -18.40 -1.97 16.60
N PRO A 270 -17.88 -3.12 17.08
CA PRO A 270 -16.67 -3.13 17.90
C PRO A 270 -15.48 -2.51 17.17
N ASP A 271 -14.58 -1.86 17.92
CA ASP A 271 -13.36 -1.25 17.36
C ASP A 271 -12.47 -2.27 16.62
N LYS A 272 -12.51 -3.54 17.06
CA LYS A 272 -11.72 -4.64 16.52
C LYS A 272 -12.62 -5.78 16.07
N ILE A 273 -12.53 -6.12 14.79
CA ILE A 273 -13.15 -7.27 14.14
C ILE A 273 -12.06 -8.00 13.36
N ASP A 274 -11.59 -9.12 13.93
CA ASP A 274 -10.44 -9.86 13.38
C ASP A 274 -10.82 -10.90 12.31
N SER A 275 -12.12 -11.16 12.11
CA SER A 275 -12.60 -12.23 11.23
C SER A 275 -13.88 -11.87 10.50
N LEU A 276 -13.94 -12.24 9.21
CA LEU A 276 -15.14 -12.14 8.38
C LEU A 276 -16.31 -12.99 8.90
N ASN A 277 -16.07 -14.01 9.73
CA ASN A 277 -17.14 -14.80 10.35
C ASN A 277 -18.09 -13.94 11.20
N TYR A 278 -17.58 -12.83 11.76
CA TYR A 278 -18.42 -11.87 12.46
C TYR A 278 -19.47 -11.26 11.53
N PHE A 279 -19.07 -10.89 10.32
CA PHE A 279 -19.97 -10.35 9.30
C PHE A 279 -20.93 -11.40 8.76
N VAL A 280 -20.50 -12.67 8.63
CA VAL A 280 -21.42 -13.78 8.33
C VAL A 280 -22.55 -13.82 9.37
N LYS A 281 -22.19 -13.82 10.67
CA LYS A 281 -23.17 -13.81 11.75
C LYS A 281 -24.15 -12.63 11.68
N VAL A 282 -23.65 -11.43 11.43
CA VAL A 282 -24.49 -10.23 11.37
C VAL A 282 -25.42 -10.25 10.14
N LEU A 283 -24.89 -10.62 8.98
CA LEU A 283 -25.59 -10.51 7.69
C LEU A 283 -26.51 -11.70 7.41
N THR A 284 -26.14 -12.90 7.84
CA THR A 284 -26.88 -14.13 7.54
C THR A 284 -27.59 -14.73 8.76
N ASN A 285 -27.25 -14.30 9.98
CA ASN A 285 -27.63 -14.94 11.25
C ASN A 285 -27.04 -16.36 11.45
N ASP A 286 -25.99 -16.72 10.70
CA ASP A 286 -25.28 -18.00 10.84
C ASP A 286 -23.87 -17.82 11.41
N VAL A 287 -23.31 -18.85 12.05
CA VAL A 287 -21.90 -18.88 12.46
C VAL A 287 -21.22 -20.05 11.77
N VAL A 288 -20.09 -19.79 11.10
CA VAL A 288 -19.31 -20.84 10.46
C VAL A 288 -18.25 -21.34 11.45
N HIS A 289 -18.30 -22.63 11.77
CA HIS A 289 -17.24 -23.31 12.49
C HIS A 289 -16.27 -23.91 11.45
N ILE A 290 -15.06 -23.36 11.37
CA ILE A 290 -14.00 -23.98 10.56
C ILE A 290 -13.55 -25.23 11.34
N ASN A 291 -13.64 -26.41 10.74
CA ASN A 291 -13.01 -27.60 11.29
C ASN A 291 -11.51 -27.50 11.03
N ASP A 292 -10.69 -27.47 12.09
CA ASP A 292 -9.22 -27.33 12.07
C ASP A 292 -8.45 -28.49 11.38
N ASN A 293 -9.12 -29.35 10.61
CA ASN A 293 -8.52 -30.56 10.01
C ASN A 293 -8.14 -30.41 8.53
N THR A 294 -8.19 -29.21 7.97
CA THR A 294 -7.50 -28.90 6.72
C THR A 294 -6.28 -28.06 7.09
N PRO A 295 -5.05 -28.52 6.78
CA PRO A 295 -3.89 -27.64 6.84
C PRO A 295 -4.29 -26.37 6.09
N GLN A 296 -4.20 -25.22 6.76
CA GLN A 296 -4.06 -23.98 6.02
C GLN A 296 -2.82 -24.20 5.16
N THR A 297 -3.03 -24.56 3.89
CA THR A 297 -2.05 -24.29 2.86
C THR A 297 -1.97 -22.77 2.85
N TYR A 298 -1.13 -22.23 3.73
CA TYR A 298 -0.37 -21.05 3.43
C TYR A 298 0.30 -21.38 2.11
N ILE A 299 -0.35 -20.96 1.03
CA ILE A 299 0.29 -20.97 -0.27
C ILE A 299 1.41 -19.96 -0.12
N MET A 300 2.63 -20.51 0.03
CA MET A 300 3.91 -19.81 0.13
C MET A 300 4.09 -18.80 -0.98
#